data_AF-A0A534MQM2-F1
#
_entry.id   AF-A0A534MQM2-F1
#
_cell.length_a   1.000
_cell.length_b   1.000
_cell.length_c   1.000
_cell.angle_alpha   90.00
_cell.angle_beta   90.00
_cell.angle_gamma   90.00
#
_symmetry.space_group_name_H-M   'P 1'
#
loop_
_entity.id
_entity.type
_entity.pdbx_description
1 polymer ?
#
loop_
_entity_poly.entity_id
_entity_poly.type
_entity_poly.pdbx_seq_one_letter_code
_entity_poly.pdbx_strand_id
1 'polypeptide(L)'
;MFRRGIPATTGHPPGLEPRPRIPLPAVGMILAFAVLLGMLLYYAQFSGAIRWLLGVLALAALAGIAWGQIRRRTAEPAPLVGPRSPETSRDGELDLFAAAVRRASRGLPYSQVLVASRARSAFLERARLALGLPPETIRDAQRDPGALRRLFGDDALVDFLYLEAGDLDDRFAWVQRARARGSFDREFRDVLARMEAWR
;
A
#
# COMPACT_ATOMS: atom_id res chain seq x y z
N MET A 1 -36.42 -0.81 -30.75
CA MET A 1 -36.50 -2.28 -30.78
C MET A 1 -35.21 -2.84 -31.38
N PHE A 2 -34.66 -3.88 -30.76
CA PHE A 2 -33.52 -4.74 -31.16
C PHE A 2 -32.10 -4.17 -31.10
N ARG A 3 -31.49 -4.24 -29.91
CA ARG A 3 -30.03 -4.43 -29.75
C ARG A 3 -29.77 -5.94 -29.73
N ARG A 4 -29.31 -6.50 -30.85
CA ARG A 4 -28.82 -7.89 -30.95
C ARG A 4 -27.59 -8.05 -30.06
N GLY A 5 -27.61 -9.05 -29.18
CA GLY A 5 -26.41 -9.58 -28.54
C GLY A 5 -25.78 -10.67 -29.39
N ILE A 6 -24.45 -10.71 -29.43
CA ILE A 6 -23.61 -11.87 -29.77
C ILE A 6 -22.23 -11.64 -29.09
N PRO A 7 -21.39 -12.65 -28.81
CA PRO A 7 -21.49 -13.60 -27.71
C PRO A 7 -20.19 -13.68 -26.89
N ALA A 8 -20.23 -14.44 -25.80
CA ALA A 8 -19.03 -14.95 -25.14
C ALA A 8 -18.24 -15.88 -26.08
N THR A 9 -16.95 -16.07 -25.75
CA THR A 9 -15.96 -17.00 -26.34
C THR A 9 -15.39 -16.68 -27.72
N THR A 10 -14.29 -15.92 -27.72
CA THR A 10 -13.11 -16.27 -28.51
C THR A 10 -11.90 -16.24 -27.57
N GLY A 11 -11.33 -17.41 -27.31
CA GLY A 11 -10.07 -17.55 -26.58
C GLY A 11 -8.98 -16.77 -27.32
N HIS A 12 -8.45 -15.74 -26.67
CA HIS A 12 -7.24 -15.09 -27.12
C HIS A 12 -6.05 -15.94 -26.67
N PRO A 13 -5.10 -16.30 -27.56
CA PRO A 13 -3.84 -16.90 -27.12
C PRO A 13 -3.11 -15.91 -26.21
N PRO A 14 -2.34 -16.37 -25.21
CA PRO A 14 -1.58 -15.49 -24.33
C PRO A 14 -0.63 -14.66 -25.19
N GLY A 15 -1.00 -13.39 -25.39
CA GLY A 15 -0.16 -12.41 -26.05
C GLY A 15 1.14 -12.30 -25.29
N LEU A 16 2.24 -12.45 -26.02
CA LEU A 16 3.61 -12.27 -25.56
C LEU A 16 3.69 -11.08 -24.58
N GLU A 17 4.09 -11.37 -23.34
CA GLU A 17 4.47 -10.39 -22.33
C GLU A 17 5.27 -9.25 -22.98
N PRO A 18 4.92 -7.97 -22.76
CA PRO A 18 5.69 -6.86 -23.27
C PRO A 18 7.10 -6.94 -22.68
N ARG A 19 8.05 -7.32 -23.54
CA ARG A 19 9.49 -7.37 -23.24
C ARG A 19 9.86 -6.09 -22.49
N PRO A 20 10.46 -6.16 -21.28
CA PRO A 20 10.77 -4.97 -20.50
C PRO A 20 11.73 -4.10 -21.31
N ARG A 21 11.20 -3.02 -21.90
CA ARG A 21 12.01 -2.02 -22.59
C ARG A 21 12.72 -1.23 -21.50
N ILE A 22 14.03 -1.43 -21.40
CA ILE A 22 14.88 -0.62 -20.53
C ILE A 22 14.63 0.84 -20.95
N PRO A 23 14.18 1.72 -20.04
CA PRO A 23 13.90 3.10 -20.41
C PRO A 23 15.21 3.74 -20.91
N LEU A 24 15.17 4.43 -22.05
CA LEU A 24 16.29 5.17 -22.64
C LEU A 24 17.17 5.94 -21.61
N PRO A 25 16.61 6.62 -20.59
CA PRO A 25 17.43 7.26 -19.55
C PRO A 25 18.21 6.28 -18.67
N ALA A 26 17.72 5.06 -18.44
CA ALA A 26 18.46 4.03 -17.69
C ALA A 26 19.64 3.48 -18.50
N VAL A 27 19.49 3.34 -19.82
CA VAL A 27 20.61 2.97 -20.70
C VAL A 27 21.69 4.04 -20.69
N GLY A 28 21.29 5.32 -20.79
CA GLY A 28 22.23 6.45 -20.71
C GLY A 28 22.96 6.51 -19.37
N MET A 29 22.27 6.22 -18.26
CA MET A 29 22.86 6.21 -16.92
C MET A 29 23.85 5.06 -16.71
N ILE A 30 23.53 3.86 -17.22
CA ILE A 30 24.44 2.71 -17.18
C ILE A 30 25.70 2.98 -18.02
N LEU A 31 25.54 3.58 -19.21
CA LEU A 31 26.67 3.95 -20.06
C LEU A 31 27.54 5.03 -19.41
N ALA A 32 26.92 6.07 -18.85
CA ALA A 32 27.63 7.11 -18.11
C ALA A 32 28.39 6.52 -16.90
N PHE A 33 27.77 5.59 -16.18
CA PHE A 33 28.41 4.88 -15.07
C PHE A 33 29.59 4.02 -15.53
N ALA A 34 29.46 3.30 -16.64
CA ALA A 34 30.53 2.48 -17.19
C ALA A 34 31.72 3.31 -17.69
N VAL A 35 31.45 4.44 -18.36
CA VAL A 35 32.50 5.38 -18.81
C VAL A 35 33.18 6.02 -17.61
N LEU A 36 32.42 6.46 -16.61
CA LEU A 36 32.95 6.99 -15.36
C LEU A 36 33.82 5.94 -14.66
N LEU A 37 33.36 4.69 -14.59
CA LEU A 37 34.09 3.56 -13.98
C LEU A 37 35.39 3.24 -14.72
N GLY A 38 35.39 3.27 -16.05
CA GLY A 38 36.59 3.09 -16.88
C GLY A 38 37.62 4.20 -16.66
N MET A 39 37.15 5.45 -16.59
CA MET A 39 37.98 6.61 -16.29
C MET A 39 38.52 6.58 -14.84
N LEU A 40 37.72 6.04 -13.91
CA LEU A 40 38.07 5.76 -12.51
C LEU A 40 39.23 4.77 -12.37
N LEU A 41 39.15 3.64 -13.08
CA LEU A 41 40.16 2.58 -13.03
C LEU A 41 41.49 3.03 -13.64
N TYR A 42 41.41 3.88 -14.67
CA TYR A 42 42.58 4.51 -15.29
C TYR A 42 43.30 5.45 -14.31
N TYR A 43 42.57 6.26 -13.54
CA TYR A 43 43.15 7.20 -12.58
C TYR A 43 43.55 6.57 -11.22
N ALA A 44 42.94 5.46 -10.83
CA ALA A 44 43.22 4.78 -9.57
C ALA A 44 44.63 4.18 -9.47
N GLN A 45 45.35 4.03 -10.59
CA GLN A 45 46.73 3.52 -10.59
C GLN A 45 47.76 4.51 -10.03
N PHE A 46 47.47 5.83 -10.01
CA PHE A 46 48.49 6.84 -9.75
C PHE A 46 48.45 7.49 -8.35
N SER A 47 47.38 7.37 -7.57
CA SER A 47 47.36 7.94 -6.21
C SER A 47 46.33 7.33 -5.27
N GLY A 48 46.76 6.99 -4.05
CA GLY A 48 45.90 6.42 -3.01
C GLY A 48 44.80 7.38 -2.53
N ALA A 49 45.04 8.69 -2.59
CA ALA A 49 44.05 9.72 -2.28
C ALA A 49 42.91 9.75 -3.31
N ILE A 50 43.26 9.60 -4.59
CA ILE A 50 42.26 9.51 -5.67
C ILE A 50 41.43 8.24 -5.47
N ARG A 51 42.03 7.10 -5.13
CA ARG A 51 41.28 5.85 -4.83
C ARG A 51 40.24 6.03 -3.71
N TRP A 52 40.58 6.75 -2.65
CA TRP A 52 39.63 7.02 -1.55
C TRP A 52 38.52 7.98 -1.97
N LEU A 53 38.86 9.06 -2.68
CA LEU A 53 37.88 10.03 -3.19
C LEU A 53 36.88 9.34 -4.13
N LEU A 54 37.36 8.41 -4.94
CA LEU A 54 36.56 7.58 -5.84
C LEU A 54 35.65 6.60 -5.09
N GLY A 55 36.14 5.98 -4.03
CA GLY A 55 35.33 5.12 -3.17
C GLY A 55 34.15 5.86 -2.55
N VAL A 56 34.39 7.08 -2.06
CA VAL A 56 33.34 7.94 -1.49
C VAL A 56 32.32 8.36 -2.55
N LEU A 57 32.76 8.72 -3.77
CA LEU A 57 31.89 9.07 -4.89
C LEU A 57 31.00 7.88 -5.32
N ALA A 58 31.57 6.69 -5.42
CA ALA A 58 30.81 5.47 -5.74
C ALA A 58 29.77 5.16 -4.66
N LEU A 59 30.14 5.29 -3.39
CA LEU A 59 29.22 5.10 -2.26
C LEU A 59 28.09 6.14 -2.28
N ALA A 60 28.40 7.41 -2.57
CA ALA A 60 27.41 8.48 -2.68
C ALA A 60 26.45 8.26 -3.84
N ALA A 61 26.94 7.77 -4.99
CA ALA A 61 26.10 7.42 -6.13
C ALA A 61 25.15 6.25 -5.80
N LEU A 62 25.67 5.19 -5.20
CA LEU A 62 24.88 4.05 -4.71
C LEU A 62 23.83 4.48 -3.70
N ALA A 63 24.21 5.32 -2.73
CA ALA A 63 23.30 5.88 -1.75
C ALA A 63 22.21 6.75 -2.40
N GLY A 64 22.57 7.57 -3.39
CA GLY A 64 21.62 8.40 -4.15
C GLY A 64 20.62 7.55 -4.96
N ILE A 65 21.07 6.45 -5.56
CA ILE A 65 20.19 5.51 -6.27
C ILE A 65 19.26 4.80 -5.30
N ALA A 66 19.79 4.27 -4.19
CA ALA A 66 19.01 3.61 -3.15
C ALA A 66 17.98 4.58 -2.54
N TRP A 67 18.39 5.81 -2.21
CA TRP A 67 17.50 6.87 -1.75
C TRP A 67 16.47 7.24 -2.80
N GLY A 68 16.84 7.33 -4.07
CA GLY A 68 15.91 7.58 -5.17
C GLY A 68 14.86 6.48 -5.34
N GLN A 69 15.23 5.22 -5.14
CA GLN A 69 14.29 4.09 -5.16
C GLN A 69 13.36 4.10 -3.95
N ILE A 70 13.89 4.36 -2.75
CA ILE A 70 13.09 4.50 -1.54
C ILE A 70 12.13 5.67 -1.71
N ARG A 71 12.62 6.85 -2.10
CA ARG A 71 11.82 8.04 -2.36
C ARG A 71 10.79 7.80 -3.47
N ARG A 72 11.05 7.02 -4.51
CA ARG A 72 9.99 6.68 -5.49
C ARG A 72 8.91 5.75 -4.92
N ARG A 73 9.25 4.94 -3.92
CA ARG A 73 8.33 4.04 -3.23
C ARG A 73 7.59 4.72 -2.06
N THR A 74 8.14 5.81 -1.52
CA THR A 74 7.59 6.54 -0.36
C THR A 74 7.19 7.98 -0.67
N ALA A 75 7.53 8.52 -1.85
CA ALA A 75 7.10 9.85 -2.26
C ALA A 75 5.60 9.80 -2.53
N GLU A 76 4.88 10.38 -1.59
CA GLU A 76 3.55 10.89 -1.86
C GLU A 76 3.61 11.83 -3.07
N PRO A 77 2.65 11.74 -4.00
CA PRO A 77 2.51 12.77 -5.01
C PRO A 77 2.37 14.12 -4.28
N ALA A 78 3.11 15.12 -4.74
CA ALA A 78 3.18 16.44 -4.12
C ALA A 78 1.77 16.90 -3.71
N PRO A 79 1.58 17.40 -2.48
CA PRO A 79 0.27 17.84 -2.03
C PRO A 79 -0.23 18.91 -3.01
N LEU A 80 -1.39 18.66 -3.62
CA LEU A 80 -2.11 19.69 -4.36
C LEU A 80 -2.38 20.80 -3.36
N VAL A 81 -1.68 21.94 -3.51
CA VAL A 81 -1.91 23.14 -2.72
C VAL A 81 -3.31 23.65 -3.05
N GLY A 82 -4.29 23.15 -2.32
CA GLY A 82 -5.64 23.71 -2.30
C GLY A 82 -5.62 25.07 -1.60
N PRO A 83 -6.55 25.98 -1.95
CA PRO A 83 -6.65 27.28 -1.29
C PRO A 83 -6.78 27.10 0.23
N ARG A 84 -6.14 27.98 1.00
CA ARG A 84 -6.25 28.02 2.47
C ARG A 84 -7.73 27.98 2.87
N SER A 85 -8.15 26.88 3.48
CA SER A 85 -9.47 26.76 4.07
C SER A 85 -9.58 27.73 5.24
N PRO A 86 -10.59 28.62 5.29
CA PRO A 86 -11.01 29.17 6.55
C PRO A 86 -11.72 28.06 7.35
N GLU A 87 -11.71 28.24 8.66
CA GLU A 87 -12.22 27.31 9.67
C GLU A 87 -13.70 26.96 9.50
N THR A 88 -14.09 25.85 10.17
CA THR A 88 -15.45 25.48 10.58
C THR A 88 -16.46 25.06 9.51
N SER A 89 -16.34 23.83 9.02
CA SER A 89 -17.51 22.91 8.93
C SER A 89 -17.05 21.46 8.85
N ARG A 90 -17.75 20.56 9.55
CA ARG A 90 -17.56 19.10 9.57
C ARG A 90 -17.98 18.42 8.25
N ASP A 91 -18.24 19.17 7.19
CA ASP A 91 -18.68 18.65 5.89
C ASP A 91 -17.54 18.01 5.07
N GLY A 92 -16.27 18.29 5.39
CA GLY A 92 -15.13 17.79 4.63
C GLY A 92 -14.71 16.34 4.94
N GLU A 93 -15.13 15.74 6.06
CA GLU A 93 -14.62 14.42 6.48
C GLU A 93 -15.03 13.28 5.53
N LEU A 94 -16.26 13.34 5.00
CA LEU A 94 -16.77 12.37 4.03
C LEU A 94 -16.03 12.49 2.69
N ASP A 95 -15.78 13.70 2.22
CA ASP A 95 -15.03 13.94 0.98
C ASP A 95 -13.56 13.50 1.11
N LEU A 96 -12.94 13.77 2.26
CA LEU A 96 -11.60 13.30 2.60
C LEU A 96 -11.52 11.77 2.66
N PHE A 97 -12.54 11.12 3.25
CA PHE A 97 -12.62 9.66 3.27
C PHE A 97 -12.88 9.09 1.87
N ALA A 98 -13.78 9.67 1.08
CA ALA A 98 -14.02 9.27 -0.29
C ALA A 98 -12.75 9.42 -1.15
N ALA A 99 -11.98 10.48 -0.94
CA ALA A 99 -10.67 10.65 -1.56
C ALA A 99 -9.66 9.59 -1.08
N ALA A 100 -9.69 9.19 0.19
CA ALA A 100 -8.87 8.08 0.69
C ALA A 100 -9.26 6.74 0.05
N VAL A 101 -10.55 6.45 -0.11
CA VAL A 101 -11.04 5.24 -0.80
C VAL A 101 -10.57 5.22 -2.27
N ARG A 102 -10.72 6.33 -3.00
CA ARG A 102 -10.23 6.45 -4.39
C ARG A 102 -8.71 6.32 -4.51
N ARG A 103 -7.97 6.64 -3.44
CA ARG A 103 -6.51 6.45 -3.38
C ARG A 103 -6.16 5.01 -3.03
N ALA A 104 -6.89 4.41 -2.10
CA ALA A 104 -6.74 3.00 -1.72
C ALA A 104 -6.94 2.06 -2.92
N SER A 105 -7.98 2.30 -3.73
CA SER A 105 -8.27 1.54 -4.95
C SER A 105 -7.22 1.74 -6.05
N ARG A 106 -6.45 2.83 -5.99
CA ARG A 106 -5.29 3.07 -6.88
C ARG A 106 -4.01 2.39 -6.37
N GLY A 107 -4.08 1.61 -5.30
CA GLY A 107 -2.95 0.86 -4.77
C GLY A 107 -2.10 1.61 -3.75
N LEU A 108 -2.55 2.76 -3.22
CA LEU A 108 -1.78 3.56 -2.26
C LEU A 108 -1.81 2.91 -0.86
N PRO A 109 -0.67 2.41 -0.34
CA PRO A 109 -0.65 1.58 0.87
C PRO A 109 -1.18 2.30 2.12
N TYR A 110 -0.79 3.56 2.32
CA TYR A 110 -1.25 4.36 3.46
C TYR A 110 -2.78 4.57 3.42
N SER A 111 -3.32 4.84 2.24
CA SER A 111 -4.78 5.00 2.08
C SER A 111 -5.53 3.68 2.28
N GLN A 112 -4.95 2.54 1.89
CA GLN A 112 -5.51 1.21 2.15
C GLN A 112 -5.58 0.91 3.65
N VAL A 113 -4.51 1.22 4.40
CA VAL A 113 -4.48 1.07 5.87
C VAL A 113 -5.50 1.99 6.53
N LEU A 114 -5.61 3.24 6.08
CA LEU A 114 -6.58 4.19 6.62
C LEU A 114 -8.02 3.69 6.43
N VAL A 115 -8.35 3.22 5.22
CA VAL A 115 -9.69 2.70 4.89
C VAL A 115 -9.99 1.42 5.68
N ALA A 116 -9.05 0.48 5.74
CA ALA A 116 -9.20 -0.77 6.50
C ALA A 116 -9.38 -0.49 8.01
N SER A 117 -8.54 0.38 8.58
CA SER A 117 -8.63 0.78 9.98
C SER A 117 -9.97 1.45 10.28
N ARG A 118 -10.48 2.31 9.38
CA ARG A 118 -11.78 2.96 9.57
C ARG A 118 -12.93 1.96 9.51
N ALA A 119 -12.93 1.07 8.52
CA ALA A 119 -13.94 0.01 8.39
C ALA A 119 -13.97 -0.90 9.61
N ARG A 120 -12.79 -1.33 10.08
CA ARG A 120 -12.63 -2.11 11.33
C ARG A 120 -13.25 -1.39 12.52
N SER A 121 -12.89 -0.13 12.74
CA SER A 121 -13.39 0.66 13.87
C SER A 121 -14.91 0.83 13.83
N ALA A 122 -15.48 1.13 12.66
CA ALA A 122 -16.91 1.32 12.48
C ALA A 122 -17.68 0.02 12.74
N PHE A 123 -17.15 -1.11 12.29
CA PHE A 123 -17.79 -2.40 12.50
C PHE A 123 -17.74 -2.88 13.94
N LEU A 124 -16.60 -2.73 14.61
CA LEU A 124 -16.48 -3.10 16.02
C LEU A 124 -17.37 -2.22 16.90
N GLU A 125 -17.55 -0.96 16.55
CA GLU A 125 -18.50 -0.08 17.22
C GLU A 125 -19.95 -0.49 16.96
N ARG A 126 -20.30 -0.80 15.70
CA ARG A 126 -21.61 -1.39 15.37
C ARG A 126 -21.86 -2.68 16.15
N ALA A 127 -20.85 -3.55 16.23
CA ALA A 127 -20.96 -4.83 16.92
C ALA A 127 -21.13 -4.67 18.42
N ARG A 128 -20.37 -3.74 19.02
CA ARG A 128 -20.50 -3.35 20.42
C ARG A 128 -21.92 -2.88 20.72
N LEU A 129 -22.48 -2.01 19.87
CA LEU A 129 -23.84 -1.51 20.03
C LEU A 129 -24.89 -2.60 19.84
N ALA A 130 -24.74 -3.47 18.84
CA ALA A 130 -25.67 -4.56 18.56
C ALA A 130 -25.72 -5.60 19.70
N LEU A 131 -24.58 -5.89 20.31
CA LEU A 131 -24.44 -6.85 21.40
C LEU A 131 -24.62 -6.23 22.80
N GLY A 132 -24.83 -4.92 22.90
CA GLY A 132 -24.97 -4.21 24.19
C GLY A 132 -23.71 -4.26 25.05
N LEU A 133 -22.53 -4.38 24.45
CA LEU A 133 -21.28 -4.57 25.17
C LEU A 133 -20.69 -3.23 25.64
N PRO A 134 -20.01 -3.20 26.80
CA PRO A 134 -19.21 -2.06 27.20
C PRO A 134 -17.97 -1.91 26.28
N PRO A 135 -17.45 -0.67 26.14
CA PRO A 135 -16.33 -0.39 25.23
C PRO A 135 -15.04 -1.10 25.61
N GLU A 136 -14.86 -1.48 26.87
CA GLU A 136 -13.71 -2.24 27.36
C GLU A 136 -13.73 -3.67 26.80
N THR A 137 -14.90 -4.33 26.83
CA THR A 137 -15.04 -5.72 26.38
C THR A 137 -14.69 -5.91 24.90
N ILE A 138 -15.08 -4.98 24.03
CA ILE A 138 -14.75 -5.08 22.60
C ILE A 138 -13.25 -4.79 22.34
N ARG A 139 -12.61 -3.95 23.16
CA ARG A 139 -11.17 -3.67 23.07
C ARG A 139 -10.34 -4.86 23.54
N ASP A 140 -10.78 -5.53 24.59
CA ASP A 140 -10.13 -6.74 25.09
C ASP A 140 -10.31 -7.89 24.08
N ALA A 141 -11.51 -8.03 23.50
CA ALA A 141 -11.77 -8.99 22.45
C ALA A 141 -10.86 -8.77 21.22
N GLN A 142 -10.58 -7.54 20.81
CA GLN A 142 -9.68 -7.25 19.68
C GLN A 142 -8.27 -7.84 19.83
N ARG A 143 -7.81 -8.05 21.07
CA ARG A 143 -6.49 -8.61 21.39
C ARG A 143 -6.51 -10.12 21.59
N ASP A 144 -7.69 -10.74 21.62
CA ASP A 144 -7.86 -12.19 21.80
C ASP A 144 -8.59 -12.78 20.58
N PRO A 145 -7.87 -13.51 19.69
CA PRO A 145 -8.49 -14.12 18.52
C PRO A 145 -9.56 -15.16 18.90
N GLY A 146 -9.43 -15.80 20.07
CA GLY A 146 -10.42 -16.73 20.59
C GLY A 146 -11.70 -16.04 21.07
N ALA A 147 -11.60 -14.81 21.60
CA ALA A 147 -12.76 -13.99 21.94
C ALA A 147 -13.47 -13.48 20.67
N LEU A 148 -12.72 -13.00 19.67
CA LEU A 148 -13.30 -12.61 18.38
C LEU A 148 -14.02 -13.77 17.70
N ARG A 149 -13.44 -14.98 17.72
CA ARG A 149 -14.05 -16.16 17.12
C ARG A 149 -15.38 -16.54 17.78
N ARG A 150 -15.48 -16.39 19.11
CA ARG A 150 -16.72 -16.59 19.86
C ARG A 150 -17.80 -15.55 19.52
N LEU A 151 -17.41 -14.32 19.19
CA LEU A 151 -18.34 -13.23 18.88
C LEU A 151 -18.79 -13.23 17.41
N PHE A 152 -17.90 -13.54 16.48
CA PHE A 152 -18.12 -13.34 15.05
C PHE A 152 -18.24 -14.63 14.24
N GLY A 153 -17.68 -15.76 14.71
CA GLY A 153 -17.82 -17.08 14.06
C GLY A 153 -17.16 -17.24 12.68
N ASP A 154 -16.64 -16.17 12.08
CA ASP A 154 -16.00 -16.16 10.75
C ASP A 154 -14.49 -15.91 10.87
N ASP A 155 -13.67 -16.88 10.45
CA ASP A 155 -12.22 -16.81 10.56
C ASP A 155 -11.58 -15.69 9.74
N ALA A 156 -12.13 -15.35 8.57
CA ALA A 156 -11.63 -14.26 7.75
C ALA A 156 -11.96 -12.90 8.38
N LEU A 157 -13.13 -12.82 9.03
CA LEU A 157 -13.51 -11.64 9.80
C LEU A 157 -12.63 -11.50 11.05
N VAL A 158 -12.35 -12.60 11.75
CA VAL A 158 -11.43 -12.62 12.89
C VAL A 158 -10.02 -12.18 12.47
N ASP A 159 -9.47 -12.69 11.37
CA ASP A 159 -8.17 -12.29 10.81
C ASP A 159 -8.11 -10.78 10.49
N PHE A 160 -9.23 -10.21 10.04
CA PHE A 160 -9.33 -8.79 9.75
C PHE A 160 -9.46 -7.92 11.00
N LEU A 161 -10.20 -8.36 12.02
CA LEU A 161 -10.50 -7.57 13.23
C LEU A 161 -9.40 -7.64 14.28
N TYR A 162 -8.64 -8.72 14.30
CA TYR A 162 -7.57 -8.96 15.25
C TYR A 162 -6.49 -7.86 15.19
N LEU A 163 -6.04 -7.44 16.37
CA LEU A 163 -4.91 -6.57 16.58
C LEU A 163 -3.96 -7.26 17.56
N GLU A 164 -2.78 -7.62 17.08
CA GLU A 164 -1.69 -7.97 17.97
C GLU A 164 -1.29 -6.71 18.76
N ALA A 165 -0.90 -6.90 20.01
CA ALA A 165 -0.85 -5.81 20.97
C ALA A 165 0.27 -4.82 20.60
N GLY A 166 -0.12 -3.65 20.07
CA GLY A 166 0.64 -2.42 20.24
C GLY A 166 1.23 -1.78 18.99
N ASP A 167 1.18 -2.39 17.80
CA ASP A 167 1.89 -1.80 16.66
C ASP A 167 1.00 -1.17 15.59
N LEU A 168 1.44 -0.01 15.11
CA LEU A 168 0.97 0.56 13.84
C LEU A 168 1.22 -0.45 12.71
N ASP A 169 2.32 -1.19 12.80
CA ASP A 169 2.75 -2.22 11.85
C ASP A 169 1.74 -3.36 11.67
N ASP A 170 0.93 -3.68 12.68
CA ASP A 170 -0.09 -4.74 12.57
C ASP A 170 -1.29 -4.32 11.70
N ARG A 171 -1.61 -3.02 11.69
CA ARG A 171 -2.60 -2.48 10.76
C ARG A 171 -2.09 -2.54 9.33
N PHE A 172 -0.78 -2.41 9.14
CA PHE A 172 -0.13 -2.68 7.86
C PHE A 172 -0.09 -4.17 7.54
N ALA A 173 0.06 -5.06 8.53
CA ALA A 173 0.25 -6.49 8.32
C ALA A 173 -0.92 -7.15 7.57
N TRP A 174 -2.17 -6.85 7.94
CA TRP A 174 -3.33 -7.37 7.19
C TRP A 174 -3.34 -6.85 5.75
N VAL A 175 -3.10 -5.55 5.53
CA VAL A 175 -3.08 -4.95 4.18
C VAL A 175 -1.98 -5.57 3.32
N GLN A 176 -0.80 -5.83 3.89
CA GLN A 176 0.30 -6.48 3.19
C GLN A 176 -0.02 -7.92 2.83
N ARG A 177 -0.60 -8.70 3.76
CA ARG A 177 -1.06 -10.07 3.49
C ARG A 177 -2.16 -10.10 2.41
N ALA A 178 -3.12 -9.18 2.48
CA ALA A 178 -4.19 -9.05 1.49
C ALA A 178 -3.63 -8.75 0.08
N ARG A 179 -2.63 -7.87 -0.02
CA ARG A 179 -1.95 -7.59 -1.28
C ARG A 179 -1.17 -8.79 -1.81
N ALA A 180 -0.50 -9.54 -0.93
CA ALA A 180 0.23 -10.75 -1.31
C ALA A 180 -0.69 -11.86 -1.82
N ARG A 181 -1.92 -11.96 -1.30
CA ARG A 181 -2.94 -12.95 -1.69
C ARG A 181 -3.59 -12.66 -3.05
N GLY A 182 -3.46 -11.44 -3.59
CA GLY A 182 -3.87 -11.11 -4.96
C GLY A 182 -4.17 -9.63 -5.16
N SER A 183 -5.01 -9.03 -4.32
CA SER A 183 -5.23 -7.58 -4.30
C SER A 183 -5.98 -7.13 -3.04
N PHE A 184 -5.63 -5.94 -2.54
CA PHE A 184 -6.34 -5.30 -1.44
C PHE A 184 -7.84 -5.19 -1.74
N ASP A 185 -8.22 -4.72 -2.94
CA ASP A 185 -9.63 -4.48 -3.28
C ASP A 185 -10.49 -5.75 -3.30
N ARG A 186 -9.89 -6.91 -3.63
CA ARG A 186 -10.60 -8.19 -3.63
C ARG A 186 -10.83 -8.66 -2.20
N GLU A 187 -9.76 -8.73 -1.42
CA GLU A 187 -9.79 -9.18 -0.03
C GLU A 187 -10.64 -8.26 0.84
N PHE A 188 -10.53 -6.95 0.65
CA PHE A 188 -11.31 -5.96 1.38
C PHE A 188 -12.80 -6.03 1.04
N ARG A 189 -13.17 -6.29 -0.23
CA ARG A 189 -14.58 -6.53 -0.60
C ARG A 189 -15.14 -7.81 0.01
N ASP A 190 -14.35 -8.88 0.06
CA ASP A 190 -14.77 -10.14 0.72
C ASP A 190 -15.07 -9.91 2.20
N VAL A 191 -14.17 -9.21 2.91
CA VAL A 191 -14.37 -8.85 4.31
C VAL A 191 -15.58 -7.94 4.50
N LEU A 192 -15.76 -6.92 3.66
CA LEU A 192 -16.95 -6.04 3.73
C LEU A 192 -18.25 -6.83 3.57
N ALA A 193 -18.31 -7.80 2.65
CA ALA A 193 -19.49 -8.65 2.46
C ALA A 193 -19.78 -9.49 3.72
N ARG A 194 -18.73 -10.02 4.38
CA ARG A 194 -18.87 -10.75 5.65
C ARG A 194 -19.34 -9.85 6.79
N MET A 195 -18.83 -8.62 6.86
CA MET A 195 -19.28 -7.60 7.81
C MET A 195 -20.75 -7.22 7.61
N GLU A 196 -21.19 -7.15 6.36
CA GLU A 196 -22.59 -6.88 6.02
C GLU A 196 -23.51 -8.05 6.39
N ALA A 197 -23.05 -9.28 6.16
CA ALA A 197 -23.77 -10.50 6.50
C ALA A 197 -23.84 -10.78 8.01
N TRP A 198 -22.94 -10.18 8.81
CA TRP A 198 -22.90 -10.36 10.25
C TRP A 198 -24.06 -9.64 10.96
N ARG A 199 -24.78 -10.40 11.81
CA ARG A 199 -26.00 -9.99 12.50
C ARG A 199 -26.03 -10.48 13.93
#